data_AF-A0A2B4SAM5-F1
#
_entry.id   AF-A0A2B4SAM5-F1
#
_cell.length_a   1.000
_cell.length_b   1.000
_cell.length_c   1.000
_cell.angle_alpha   90.00
_cell.angle_beta   90.00
_cell.angle_gamma   90.00
#
_symmetry.space_group_name_H-M   'P 1'
#
loop_
_entity.id
_entity.type
_entity.pdbx_description
1 polymer ?
#
loop_
_entity_poly.entity_id
_entity_poly.type
_entity_poly.pdbx_seq_one_letter_code
_entity_poly.pdbx_strand_id
1 'polypeptide(L)'
;MADKDIGKRVICEGFRGEIKYVGAVPPTSGEWYGIEWDDPDRGKHDGTHEGVKYFECRYPKSGSFVRPKKVYFGISIIDALKEQYGLGGDGINPEDMYVMSGKNKKKPVEMVGTDSIQEKQSNYKELTVVSLRGMAVSGPDKEREFYTVAPLVSELDLSSTLLSSWNDVASVTRNLHQLQTLHLNENFLKLPQDPKQLMPSFSTVSVMFLNRMRLQWNEVEVIVSMMPSLTELHICHNCLNSLRENNGQLTQLRALGNIELLNLEGNKLSDWKSILRLGHLLPRLKCLILNDNGIKSVELGNKVQDSTDGIPLFPSLESLSLSNNAITKIQSINELNRLPSLTGLRFKGNPLFQDETTFESRQELLARVPSLTSLNGSLVNSKEKEIAERAYLKKYATSWVNAGGNPGVGEKSDLNPEFIEAHPRYGELVKVHGVPSEAERNHSSSKTLKDSLISVTIICPDAPDKKSVTKKLPGTMTIGKVKGLLYRLFKVDSSDQKLSSLDSKLDREVELDDDLRQLTFYSVQSGDTIYLRW
;
A
#
# COMPACT_ATOMS: atom_id res chain seq x y z
N MET A 1 6.14 -27.81 -39.92
CA MET A 1 7.17 -27.06 -39.17
C MET A 1 6.69 -25.69 -38.66
N ALA A 2 5.67 -25.06 -39.27
CA ALA A 2 5.20 -23.72 -38.91
C ALA A 2 4.65 -23.55 -37.47
N ASP A 3 4.18 -24.61 -36.83
CA ASP A 3 3.51 -24.52 -35.52
C ASP A 3 4.48 -24.46 -34.31
N LYS A 4 5.75 -24.82 -34.51
CA LYS A 4 6.71 -25.01 -33.39
C LYS A 4 7.15 -23.71 -32.71
N ASP A 5 7.01 -22.58 -33.39
CA ASP A 5 7.48 -21.28 -32.92
C ASP A 5 6.34 -20.42 -32.37
N ILE A 6 5.09 -20.83 -32.57
CA ILE A 6 3.92 -20.14 -32.01
C ILE A 6 3.95 -20.24 -30.47
N GLY A 7 3.77 -19.11 -29.82
CA GLY A 7 3.85 -18.94 -28.38
C GLY A 7 5.25 -18.70 -27.83
N LYS A 8 6.30 -18.79 -28.66
CA LYS A 8 7.64 -18.43 -28.21
C LYS A 8 7.77 -16.92 -28.03
N ARG A 9 8.57 -16.56 -27.04
CA ARG A 9 8.93 -15.19 -26.72
C ARG A 9 10.18 -14.81 -27.50
N VAL A 10 10.21 -13.61 -28.04
CA VAL A 10 11.28 -13.16 -28.93
C VAL A 10 11.61 -11.70 -28.72
N ILE A 11 12.81 -11.30 -29.14
CA ILE A 11 13.24 -9.91 -29.24
C ILE A 11 13.37 -9.53 -30.72
N CYS A 12 12.90 -8.35 -31.07
CA CYS A 12 13.14 -7.78 -32.40
C CYS A 12 13.23 -6.25 -32.29
N GLU A 13 14.32 -5.70 -32.84
CA GLU A 13 14.62 -4.26 -32.80
C GLU A 13 14.58 -3.67 -31.37
N GLY A 14 14.96 -4.46 -30.36
CA GLY A 14 14.98 -4.07 -28.94
C GLY A 14 13.68 -4.30 -28.17
N PHE A 15 12.61 -4.74 -28.83
CA PHE A 15 11.29 -4.94 -28.21
C PHE A 15 10.99 -6.42 -28.02
N ARG A 16 10.31 -6.76 -26.91
CA ARG A 16 9.86 -8.12 -26.59
C ARG A 16 8.43 -8.35 -27.05
N GLY A 17 8.17 -9.55 -27.54
CA GLY A 17 6.84 -9.99 -27.94
C GLY A 17 6.71 -11.50 -28.00
N GLU A 18 5.50 -11.95 -28.31
CA GLU A 18 5.14 -13.36 -28.49
C GLU A 18 4.76 -13.61 -29.94
N ILE A 19 5.28 -14.68 -30.53
CA ILE A 19 4.86 -15.11 -31.87
C ILE A 19 3.46 -15.70 -31.77
N LYS A 20 2.49 -15.09 -32.44
CA LYS A 20 1.08 -15.55 -32.52
C LYS A 20 0.75 -16.23 -33.84
N TYR A 21 1.53 -15.98 -34.89
CA TYR A 21 1.30 -16.53 -36.23
C TYR A 21 2.62 -16.81 -36.95
N VAL A 22 2.69 -17.90 -37.71
CA VAL A 22 3.79 -18.21 -38.62
C VAL A 22 3.21 -18.66 -39.95
N GLY A 23 3.51 -17.93 -41.02
CA GLY A 23 3.04 -18.31 -42.36
C GLY A 23 3.10 -17.19 -43.40
N ALA A 24 2.47 -17.44 -44.55
CA ALA A 24 2.40 -16.47 -45.64
C ALA A 24 1.31 -15.43 -45.39
N VAL A 25 1.55 -14.18 -45.80
CA VAL A 25 0.61 -13.06 -45.62
C VAL A 25 0.39 -12.40 -46.99
N PRO A 26 -0.49 -12.95 -47.85
CA PRO A 26 -0.76 -12.39 -49.17
C PRO A 26 -1.18 -10.91 -49.12
N PRO A 27 -0.85 -10.11 -50.16
CA PRO A 27 -0.12 -10.51 -51.37
C PRO A 27 1.40 -10.60 -51.18
N THR A 28 1.92 -10.35 -49.98
CA THR A 28 3.36 -10.39 -49.73
C THR A 28 3.90 -11.82 -49.77
N SER A 29 5.08 -11.98 -50.37
CA SER A 29 5.72 -13.29 -50.53
C SER A 29 6.55 -13.70 -49.32
N GLY A 30 6.74 -15.01 -49.16
CA GLY A 30 7.57 -15.61 -48.11
C GLY A 30 6.88 -15.74 -46.76
N GLU A 31 7.62 -16.30 -45.79
CA GLU A 31 7.15 -16.51 -44.43
C GLU A 31 7.26 -15.23 -43.59
N TRP A 32 6.28 -15.05 -42.71
CA TRP A 32 6.18 -13.96 -41.75
C TRP A 32 5.84 -14.50 -40.37
N TYR A 33 6.36 -13.83 -39.35
CA TYR A 33 5.92 -14.00 -37.98
C TYR A 33 4.98 -12.87 -37.62
N GLY A 34 3.75 -13.22 -37.25
CA GLY A 34 2.85 -12.32 -36.54
C GLY A 34 3.26 -12.28 -35.09
N ILE A 35 3.73 -11.13 -34.62
CA ILE A 35 4.20 -10.91 -33.24
C ILE A 35 3.19 -10.00 -32.55
N GLU A 36 2.77 -10.39 -31.36
CA GLU A 36 2.12 -9.49 -30.40
C GLU A 36 3.19 -8.93 -29.45
N TRP A 37 3.34 -7.62 -29.41
CA TRP A 37 4.28 -6.94 -28.52
C TRP A 37 3.75 -6.83 -27.08
N ASP A 38 4.67 -6.79 -26.13
CA ASP A 38 4.33 -6.52 -24.72
C ASP A 38 3.90 -5.07 -24.50
N ASP A 39 4.60 -4.17 -25.19
CA ASP A 39 4.30 -2.75 -25.30
C ASP A 39 3.13 -2.57 -26.29
N PRO A 40 1.96 -2.08 -25.82
CA PRO A 40 0.78 -1.91 -26.65
C PRO A 40 0.94 -0.89 -27.77
N ASP A 41 1.88 0.06 -27.64
CA ASP A 41 2.08 1.17 -28.59
C ASP A 41 3.11 0.84 -29.67
N ARG A 42 3.84 -0.27 -29.55
CA ARG A 42 4.91 -0.66 -30.47
C ARG A 42 4.40 -1.20 -31.82
N GLY A 43 3.24 -1.85 -31.83
CA GLY A 43 2.76 -2.52 -33.04
C GLY A 43 2.08 -1.57 -34.04
N LYS A 44 1.39 -2.17 -35.02
CA LYS A 44 0.77 -1.46 -36.15
C LYS A 44 -0.69 -1.84 -36.36
N HIS A 45 -1.07 -3.05 -35.98
CA HIS A 45 -2.38 -3.62 -36.26
C HIS A 45 -2.82 -4.59 -35.16
N ASP A 46 -4.03 -5.09 -35.26
CA ASP A 46 -4.67 -6.03 -34.33
C ASP A 46 -4.45 -7.51 -34.72
N GLY A 47 -3.62 -7.74 -35.74
CA GLY A 47 -3.34 -9.05 -36.33
C GLY A 47 -4.05 -9.29 -37.67
N THR A 48 -4.69 -8.23 -38.22
CA THR A 48 -5.19 -8.21 -39.59
C THR A 48 -4.17 -7.68 -40.59
N HIS A 49 -4.27 -8.16 -41.83
CA HIS A 49 -3.62 -7.58 -43.01
C HIS A 49 -4.55 -7.71 -44.22
N GLU A 50 -4.77 -6.62 -44.96
CA GLU A 50 -5.65 -6.60 -46.15
C GLU A 50 -7.04 -7.24 -45.91
N GLY A 51 -7.65 -6.94 -44.76
CA GLY A 51 -8.97 -7.46 -44.37
C GLY A 51 -8.99 -8.92 -43.89
N VAL A 52 -7.86 -9.64 -43.92
CA VAL A 52 -7.74 -11.01 -43.41
C VAL A 52 -7.17 -10.99 -41.99
N LYS A 53 -7.82 -11.70 -41.06
CA LYS A 53 -7.36 -11.87 -39.67
C LYS A 53 -6.47 -13.12 -39.58
N TYR A 54 -5.22 -12.94 -39.15
CA TYR A 54 -4.25 -14.03 -38.99
C TYR A 54 -4.07 -14.45 -37.54
N PHE A 55 -4.15 -13.48 -36.62
CA PHE A 55 -4.07 -13.70 -35.19
C PHE A 55 -4.81 -12.60 -34.44
N GLU A 56 -5.05 -12.82 -33.15
CA GLU A 56 -5.65 -11.84 -32.25
C GLU A 56 -4.59 -11.18 -31.36
N CYS A 57 -4.78 -9.89 -31.11
CA CYS A 57 -3.95 -9.08 -30.23
C CYS A 57 -4.79 -8.59 -29.05
N ARG A 58 -4.18 -8.47 -27.87
CA ARG A 58 -4.76 -7.88 -26.66
C ARG A 58 -5.11 -6.42 -26.86
N TYR A 59 -4.34 -5.70 -27.67
CA TYR A 59 -4.58 -4.31 -27.99
C TYR A 59 -4.68 -4.11 -29.50
N PRO A 60 -5.53 -3.17 -29.99
CA PRO A 60 -5.77 -2.98 -31.42
C PRO A 60 -4.53 -2.64 -32.26
N LYS A 61 -3.44 -2.21 -31.62
CA LYS A 61 -2.20 -1.82 -32.29
C LYS A 61 -0.98 -2.58 -31.74
N SER A 62 -1.13 -3.64 -30.96
CA SER A 62 0.04 -4.35 -30.41
C SER A 62 0.63 -5.41 -31.36
N GLY A 63 0.02 -5.65 -32.53
CA GLY A 63 0.47 -6.66 -33.49
C GLY A 63 1.42 -6.12 -34.57
N SER A 64 2.33 -6.95 -35.07
CA SER A 64 3.15 -6.67 -36.25
C SER A 64 3.51 -7.94 -37.02
N PHE A 65 3.58 -7.86 -38.35
CA PHE A 65 4.25 -8.88 -39.16
C PHE A 65 5.73 -8.56 -39.34
N VAL A 66 6.60 -9.50 -38.96
CA VAL A 66 8.05 -9.37 -38.98
C VAL A 66 8.68 -10.52 -39.76
N ARG A 67 9.78 -10.25 -40.47
CA ARG A 67 10.53 -11.29 -41.17
C ARG A 67 11.30 -12.16 -40.16
N PRO A 68 11.31 -13.50 -40.30
CA PRO A 68 12.00 -14.39 -39.35
C PRO A 68 13.46 -14.00 -39.05
N LYS A 69 14.20 -13.51 -40.05
CA LYS A 69 15.61 -13.08 -39.90
C LYS A 69 15.82 -11.90 -38.93
N LYS A 70 14.77 -11.13 -38.62
CA LYS A 70 14.84 -9.99 -37.69
C LYS A 70 14.55 -10.38 -36.24
N VAL A 71 14.24 -11.65 -36.00
CA VAL A 71 13.71 -12.13 -34.73
C VAL A 71 14.80 -12.91 -34.00
N TYR A 72 15.09 -12.51 -32.77
CA TYR A 72 16.04 -13.16 -31.88
C TYR A 72 15.29 -13.99 -30.85
N PHE A 73 15.59 -15.29 -30.80
CA PHE A 73 14.92 -16.26 -29.93
C PHE A 73 15.55 -16.38 -28.54
N GLY A 74 16.65 -15.67 -28.28
CA GLY A 74 17.35 -15.75 -27.01
C GLY A 74 18.39 -16.86 -26.93
N ILE A 75 18.81 -17.15 -25.70
CA ILE A 75 19.87 -18.08 -25.32
C ILE A 75 19.43 -18.99 -24.18
N SER A 76 20.18 -20.07 -23.95
CA SER A 76 19.96 -20.94 -22.80
C SER A 76 20.29 -20.23 -21.50
N ILE A 77 19.74 -20.72 -20.38
CA ILE A 77 20.10 -20.20 -19.07
C ILE A 77 21.60 -20.32 -18.75
N ILE A 78 22.26 -21.38 -19.21
CA ILE A 78 23.69 -21.59 -18.96
C ILE A 78 24.52 -20.58 -19.75
N ASP A 79 24.15 -20.29 -20.99
CA ASP A 79 24.84 -19.28 -21.78
C ASP A 79 24.58 -17.88 -21.23
N ALA A 80 23.37 -17.58 -20.76
CA ALA A 80 23.10 -16.32 -20.05
C ALA A 80 23.90 -16.19 -18.75
N LEU A 81 24.04 -17.27 -17.97
CA LEU A 81 24.90 -17.29 -16.79
C LEU A 81 26.35 -16.96 -17.15
N LYS A 82 26.87 -17.55 -18.23
CA LYS A 82 28.22 -17.25 -18.72
C LYS A 82 28.33 -15.83 -19.28
N GLU A 83 27.31 -15.28 -19.91
CA GLU A 83 27.36 -13.88 -20.40
C GLU A 83 27.34 -12.89 -19.24
N GLN A 84 26.54 -13.15 -18.20
CA GLN A 84 26.40 -12.25 -17.06
C GLN A 84 27.57 -12.34 -16.08
N TYR A 85 28.05 -13.55 -15.81
CA TYR A 85 29.06 -13.84 -14.79
C TYR A 85 30.39 -14.34 -15.38
N GLY A 86 30.44 -14.59 -16.69
CA GLY A 86 31.66 -14.96 -17.40
C GLY A 86 32.26 -13.75 -18.10
N LEU A 87 33.53 -13.51 -17.79
CA LEU A 87 34.34 -12.35 -18.21
C LEU A 87 33.80 -11.02 -17.64
N GLY A 88 34.47 -10.53 -16.60
CA GLY A 88 34.40 -9.12 -16.24
C GLY A 88 34.71 -8.26 -17.47
N GLY A 89 34.07 -7.09 -17.54
CA GLY A 89 34.26 -6.11 -18.62
C GLY A 89 35.73 -5.87 -18.95
N ASP A 90 36.00 -5.60 -20.24
CA ASP A 90 37.32 -5.30 -20.80
C ASP A 90 38.44 -6.18 -20.23
N GLY A 91 38.33 -7.49 -20.47
CA GLY A 91 39.47 -8.39 -20.36
C GLY A 91 40.61 -7.85 -21.23
N ILE A 92 41.74 -7.52 -20.59
CA ILE A 92 42.96 -6.98 -21.20
C ILE A 92 43.23 -7.72 -22.51
N ASN A 93 43.20 -6.97 -23.61
CA ASN A 93 43.50 -7.49 -24.93
C ASN A 93 44.93 -8.07 -24.89
N PRO A 94 45.16 -9.34 -25.28
CA PRO A 94 46.50 -9.93 -25.28
C PRO A 94 47.52 -9.12 -26.09
N GLU A 95 47.06 -8.32 -27.06
CA GLU A 95 47.89 -7.41 -27.84
C GLU A 95 48.44 -6.20 -27.04
N ASP A 96 47.82 -5.88 -25.91
CA ASP A 96 48.20 -4.77 -25.02
C ASP A 96 49.11 -5.20 -23.85
N MET A 97 49.38 -6.51 -23.68
CA MET A 97 50.30 -7.03 -22.65
C MET A 97 51.72 -7.25 -23.20
N TYR A 98 52.52 -6.18 -23.23
CA TYR A 98 53.97 -6.27 -23.47
C TYR A 98 54.73 -5.53 -22.36
N VAL A 99 55.86 -6.09 -21.95
CA VAL A 99 56.79 -5.41 -21.03
C VAL A 99 57.94 -4.85 -21.86
N MET A 100 58.25 -3.57 -21.64
CA MET A 100 59.38 -2.91 -22.27
C MET A 100 60.67 -3.28 -21.54
N SER A 101 61.50 -4.10 -22.17
CA SER A 101 62.87 -4.34 -21.68
C SER A 101 63.78 -3.16 -22.07
N GLY A 102 64.85 -2.93 -21.31
CA GLY A 102 65.76 -1.75 -21.34
C GLY A 102 66.51 -1.43 -22.64
N LYS A 103 65.98 -1.83 -23.80
CA LYS A 103 66.41 -1.45 -25.15
C LYS A 103 65.22 -1.21 -26.10
N ASN A 104 64.05 -0.79 -25.59
CA ASN A 104 62.82 -0.56 -26.36
C ASN A 104 62.32 -1.76 -27.19
N LYS A 105 62.61 -2.99 -26.76
CA LYS A 105 62.04 -4.21 -27.38
C LYS A 105 60.79 -4.64 -26.61
N LYS A 106 59.65 -4.71 -27.32
CA LYS A 106 58.42 -5.33 -26.82
C LYS A 106 58.67 -6.83 -26.64
N LYS A 107 58.49 -7.35 -25.42
CA LYS A 107 58.53 -8.78 -25.14
C LYS A 107 57.09 -9.23 -24.82
N PRO A 108 56.50 -10.17 -25.59
CA PRO A 108 55.17 -10.69 -25.29
C PRO A 108 55.22 -11.44 -23.95
N VAL A 109 54.19 -11.25 -23.12
CA VAL A 109 54.02 -12.00 -21.88
C VAL A 109 53.37 -13.34 -22.25
N GLU A 110 54.10 -14.45 -22.14
CA GLU A 110 53.49 -15.79 -22.23
C GLU A 110 52.67 -16.04 -20.95
N MET A 111 51.34 -16.01 -21.07
CA MET A 111 50.47 -16.55 -20.03
C MET A 111 50.51 -18.08 -20.11
N VAL A 112 51.25 -18.70 -19.19
CA VAL A 112 51.15 -20.14 -18.93
C VAL A 112 49.85 -20.36 -18.13
N GLY A 113 48.84 -20.99 -18.74
CA GLY A 113 47.56 -21.26 -18.07
C GLY A 113 46.42 -21.60 -19.02
N THR A 114 46.37 -22.84 -19.50
CA THR A 114 45.14 -23.45 -20.04
C THR A 114 44.06 -23.69 -18.97
N ASP A 115 44.31 -23.27 -17.72
CA ASP A 115 43.48 -23.50 -16.54
C ASP A 115 42.37 -22.44 -16.34
N SER A 116 42.34 -21.38 -17.15
CA SER A 116 41.37 -20.29 -17.01
C SER A 116 39.91 -20.69 -17.26
N ILE A 117 39.63 -21.83 -17.90
CA ILE A 117 38.27 -22.34 -18.12
C ILE A 117 37.79 -23.18 -16.92
N GLN A 118 38.67 -23.99 -16.32
CA GLN A 118 38.34 -24.80 -15.14
C GLN A 118 38.18 -23.94 -13.87
N GLU A 119 39.08 -22.98 -13.64
CA GLU A 119 38.97 -22.04 -12.51
C GLU A 119 37.72 -21.14 -12.58
N LYS A 120 37.23 -20.83 -13.79
CA LYS A 120 35.99 -20.07 -13.98
C LYS A 120 34.73 -20.93 -13.87
N GLN A 121 34.78 -22.18 -14.34
CA GLN A 121 33.70 -23.14 -14.07
C GLN A 121 33.57 -23.46 -12.57
N SER A 122 34.66 -23.42 -11.80
CA SER A 122 34.55 -23.53 -10.33
C SER A 122 33.84 -22.34 -9.70
N ASN A 123 34.00 -21.12 -10.22
CA ASN A 123 33.35 -19.94 -9.65
C ASN A 123 31.82 -20.01 -9.74
N TYR A 124 31.26 -20.57 -10.83
CA TYR A 124 29.81 -20.74 -10.95
C TYR A 124 29.23 -21.72 -9.92
N LYS A 125 30.04 -22.70 -9.47
CA LYS A 125 29.58 -23.70 -8.52
C LYS A 125 29.35 -23.14 -7.12
N GLU A 126 29.98 -22.01 -6.81
CA GLU A 126 29.89 -21.31 -5.53
C GLU A 126 28.77 -20.26 -5.50
N LEU A 127 28.13 -19.98 -6.63
CA LEU A 127 27.06 -18.99 -6.71
C LEU A 127 25.82 -19.45 -5.93
N THR A 128 25.42 -18.62 -4.97
CA THR A 128 24.19 -18.80 -4.18
C THR A 128 23.05 -17.90 -4.66
N VAL A 129 23.37 -16.71 -5.17
CA VAL A 129 22.40 -15.76 -5.71
C VAL A 129 22.73 -15.49 -7.17
N VAL A 130 21.80 -15.79 -8.07
CA VAL A 130 21.94 -15.60 -9.51
C VAL A 130 20.80 -14.72 -10.01
N SER A 131 21.14 -13.60 -10.64
CA SER A 131 20.17 -12.75 -11.35
C SER A 131 20.53 -12.68 -12.82
N LEU A 132 19.60 -13.12 -13.65
CA LEU A 132 19.62 -13.04 -15.11
C LEU A 132 18.47 -12.15 -15.60
N ARG A 133 18.04 -11.21 -14.74
CA ARG A 133 16.94 -10.30 -15.00
C ARG A 133 17.18 -9.51 -16.27
N GLY A 134 16.17 -9.48 -17.15
CA GLY A 134 16.24 -8.73 -18.40
C GLY A 134 17.11 -9.39 -19.49
N MET A 135 17.77 -10.51 -19.21
CA MET A 135 18.50 -11.23 -20.25
C MET A 135 17.55 -12.00 -21.17
N ALA A 136 18.03 -12.36 -22.36
CA ALA A 136 17.25 -13.09 -23.36
C ALA A 136 17.17 -14.59 -23.07
N VAL A 137 17.01 -15.00 -21.80
CA VAL A 137 16.89 -16.41 -21.42
C VAL A 137 15.58 -16.98 -21.97
N SER A 138 15.66 -17.94 -22.88
CA SER A 138 14.48 -18.52 -23.53
C SER A 138 14.11 -19.91 -23.02
N GLY A 139 14.96 -20.53 -22.21
CA GLY A 139 14.71 -21.88 -21.68
C GLY A 139 15.95 -22.57 -21.13
N PRO A 140 15.84 -23.88 -20.81
CA PRO A 140 16.96 -24.69 -20.36
C PRO A 140 18.00 -24.86 -21.46
N ASP A 141 19.20 -25.26 -21.05
CA ASP A 141 20.24 -25.71 -21.96
C ASP A 141 19.91 -27.10 -22.51
N LYS A 142 20.33 -27.39 -23.75
CA LYS A 142 19.99 -28.64 -24.44
C LYS A 142 20.88 -29.81 -24.04
N GLU A 143 22.09 -29.54 -23.57
CA GLU A 143 23.12 -30.55 -23.34
C GLU A 143 23.35 -30.78 -21.85
N ARG A 144 23.15 -29.77 -21.01
CA ARG A 144 23.45 -29.83 -19.57
C ARG A 144 22.31 -29.29 -18.73
N GLU A 145 22.06 -29.96 -17.60
CA GLU A 145 21.12 -29.45 -16.61
C GLU A 145 21.77 -28.33 -15.79
N PHE A 146 21.01 -27.27 -15.48
CA PHE A 146 21.54 -26.05 -14.87
C PHE A 146 22.22 -26.31 -13.51
N TYR A 147 21.67 -27.22 -12.70
CA TYR A 147 22.24 -27.59 -11.40
C TYR A 147 23.67 -28.14 -11.50
N THR A 148 24.07 -28.72 -12.64
CA THR A 148 25.44 -29.25 -12.82
C THR A 148 26.48 -28.14 -12.92
N VAL A 149 26.06 -26.93 -13.30
CA VAL A 149 26.90 -25.75 -13.43
C VAL A 149 26.82 -24.87 -12.18
N ALA A 150 25.63 -24.67 -11.63
CA ALA A 150 25.38 -23.83 -10.46
C ALA A 150 24.51 -24.57 -9.41
N PRO A 151 25.07 -25.56 -8.68
CA PRO A 151 24.31 -26.41 -7.76
C PRO A 151 23.90 -25.74 -6.45
N LEU A 152 24.59 -24.68 -6.01
CA LEU A 152 24.38 -24.02 -4.71
C LEU A 152 23.41 -22.83 -4.77
N VAL A 153 22.73 -22.62 -5.90
CA VAL A 153 21.82 -21.49 -6.08
C VAL A 153 20.64 -21.61 -5.12
N SER A 154 20.55 -20.64 -4.20
CA SER A 154 19.45 -20.46 -3.25
C SER A 154 18.46 -19.40 -3.68
N GLU A 155 18.88 -18.43 -4.49
CA GLU A 155 18.02 -17.41 -5.07
C GLU A 155 18.28 -17.25 -6.57
N LEU A 156 17.22 -17.34 -7.36
CA LEU A 156 17.28 -17.23 -8.82
C LEU A 156 16.30 -16.19 -9.33
N ASP A 157 16.81 -15.15 -9.98
CA ASP A 157 16.01 -14.12 -10.64
C ASP A 157 16.03 -14.26 -12.16
N LEU A 158 14.89 -14.65 -12.71
CA LEU A 158 14.61 -14.80 -14.15
C LEU A 158 13.54 -13.79 -14.61
N SER A 159 13.41 -12.66 -13.90
CA SER A 159 12.44 -11.63 -14.23
C SER A 159 12.71 -11.01 -15.61
N SER A 160 11.66 -10.67 -16.36
CA SER A 160 11.75 -9.98 -17.65
C SER A 160 12.64 -10.73 -18.67
N THR A 161 12.51 -12.05 -18.74
CA THR A 161 13.23 -12.92 -19.68
C THR A 161 12.33 -13.33 -20.87
N LEU A 162 12.79 -14.28 -21.68
CA LEU A 162 12.03 -14.86 -22.80
C LEU A 162 11.47 -16.24 -22.46
N LEU A 163 11.39 -16.60 -21.17
CA LEU A 163 10.70 -17.81 -20.75
C LEU A 163 9.21 -17.71 -21.11
N SER A 164 8.68 -18.80 -21.66
CA SER A 164 7.32 -18.85 -22.21
C SER A 164 6.43 -19.92 -21.58
N SER A 165 7.00 -20.81 -20.77
CA SER A 165 6.26 -21.92 -20.15
C SER A 165 6.80 -22.28 -18.78
N TRP A 166 5.91 -22.79 -17.92
CA TRP A 166 6.31 -23.35 -16.61
C TRP A 166 7.14 -24.62 -16.72
N ASN A 167 7.06 -25.35 -17.85
CA ASN A 167 7.90 -26.52 -18.10
C ASN A 167 9.37 -26.12 -18.25
N ASP A 168 9.66 -24.98 -18.91
CA ASP A 168 11.02 -24.46 -19.04
C ASP A 168 11.57 -24.06 -17.67
N VAL A 169 10.76 -23.36 -16.86
CA VAL A 169 11.11 -22.98 -15.49
C VAL A 169 11.41 -24.23 -14.65
N ALA A 170 10.53 -25.24 -14.69
CA ALA A 170 10.72 -26.48 -13.94
C ALA A 170 11.99 -27.22 -14.38
N SER A 171 12.29 -27.24 -15.68
CA SER A 171 13.52 -27.86 -16.21
C SER A 171 14.77 -27.12 -15.74
N VAL A 172 14.71 -25.79 -15.65
CA VAL A 172 15.78 -24.94 -15.12
C VAL A 172 16.00 -25.16 -13.63
N THR A 173 14.94 -25.24 -12.83
CA THR A 173 15.03 -25.36 -11.37
C THR A 173 15.20 -26.79 -10.89
N ARG A 174 15.11 -27.77 -11.79
CA ARG A 174 15.23 -29.19 -11.48
C ARG A 174 16.54 -29.47 -10.73
N ASN A 175 16.43 -30.21 -9.62
CA ASN A 175 17.54 -30.63 -8.76
C ASN A 175 18.30 -29.47 -8.07
N LEU A 176 17.81 -28.23 -8.11
CA LEU A 176 18.37 -27.15 -7.28
C LEU A 176 17.89 -27.29 -5.83
N HIS A 177 18.53 -28.17 -5.07
CA HIS A 177 18.12 -28.54 -3.72
C HIS A 177 18.22 -27.41 -2.68
N GLN A 178 18.90 -26.31 -3.01
CA GLN A 178 19.03 -25.14 -2.13
C GLN A 178 18.12 -23.97 -2.53
N LEU A 179 17.41 -24.07 -3.68
CA LEU A 179 16.61 -22.97 -4.21
C LEU A 179 15.43 -22.67 -3.27
N GLN A 180 15.44 -21.50 -2.66
CA GLN A 180 14.40 -20.99 -1.75
C GLN A 180 13.61 -19.85 -2.39
N THR A 181 14.29 -18.96 -3.10
CA THR A 181 13.70 -17.74 -3.66
C THR A 181 13.74 -17.76 -5.18
N LEU A 182 12.57 -17.57 -5.81
CA LEU A 182 12.44 -17.54 -7.26
C LEU A 182 11.70 -16.28 -7.71
N HIS A 183 12.34 -15.51 -8.60
CA HIS A 183 11.71 -14.34 -9.22
C HIS A 183 11.40 -14.61 -10.69
N LEU A 184 10.13 -14.47 -11.05
CA LEU A 184 9.64 -14.61 -12.43
C LEU A 184 8.89 -13.37 -12.92
N ASN A 185 9.09 -12.23 -12.26
CA ASN A 185 8.37 -10.99 -12.55
C ASN A 185 8.41 -10.65 -14.04
N GLU A 186 7.34 -10.05 -14.56
CA GLU A 186 7.30 -9.50 -15.93
C GLU A 186 7.54 -10.56 -17.03
N ASN A 187 7.24 -11.83 -16.77
CA ASN A 187 7.17 -12.90 -17.78
C ASN A 187 5.73 -13.26 -18.15
N PHE A 188 5.56 -13.86 -19.33
CA PHE A 188 4.28 -14.42 -19.80
C PHE A 188 4.43 -15.93 -19.97
N LEU A 189 4.07 -16.68 -18.93
CA LEU A 189 4.27 -18.12 -18.86
C LEU A 189 2.95 -18.87 -19.09
N LYS A 190 2.94 -19.75 -20.09
CA LYS A 190 1.82 -20.69 -20.29
C LYS A 190 1.76 -21.68 -19.14
N LEU A 191 0.58 -21.80 -18.53
CA LEU A 191 0.31 -22.80 -17.49
C LEU A 191 0.53 -24.23 -18.02
N PRO A 192 1.03 -25.14 -17.18
CA PRO A 192 1.24 -26.53 -17.57
C PRO A 192 -0.10 -27.28 -17.66
N GLN A 193 -0.17 -28.29 -18.53
CA GLN A 193 -1.34 -29.17 -18.63
C GLN A 193 -1.50 -30.04 -17.38
N ASP A 194 -0.39 -30.50 -16.80
CA ASP A 194 -0.36 -31.28 -15.55
C ASP A 194 0.56 -30.61 -14.51
N PRO A 195 0.04 -29.69 -13.69
CA PRO A 195 0.82 -28.99 -12.66
C PRO A 195 1.49 -29.95 -11.66
N LYS A 196 0.87 -31.09 -11.36
CA LYS A 196 1.39 -32.04 -10.36
C LYS A 196 2.73 -32.64 -10.77
N GLN A 197 2.96 -32.83 -12.07
CA GLN A 197 4.24 -33.35 -12.57
C GLN A 197 5.41 -32.41 -12.31
N LEU A 198 5.15 -31.11 -12.17
CA LEU A 198 6.20 -30.12 -11.95
C LEU A 198 6.56 -29.92 -10.48
N MET A 199 5.74 -30.42 -9.53
CA MET A 199 5.95 -30.27 -8.09
C MET A 199 7.38 -30.60 -7.60
N PRO A 200 8.04 -31.69 -8.06
CA PRO A 200 9.38 -32.02 -7.58
C PRO A 200 10.41 -30.91 -7.85
N SER A 201 10.25 -30.16 -8.94
CA SER A 201 11.16 -29.11 -9.37
C SER A 201 11.04 -27.80 -8.57
N PHE A 202 10.01 -27.68 -7.73
CA PHE A 202 9.73 -26.51 -6.91
C PHE A 202 9.58 -26.83 -5.41
N SER A 203 9.95 -28.06 -5.02
CA SER A 203 9.73 -28.56 -3.66
C SER A 203 10.44 -27.77 -2.55
N THR A 204 11.52 -27.05 -2.88
CA THR A 204 12.31 -26.25 -1.93
C THR A 204 11.95 -24.76 -1.94
N VAL A 205 11.18 -24.31 -2.93
CA VAL A 205 10.85 -22.89 -3.11
C VAL A 205 9.88 -22.44 -2.01
N SER A 206 10.31 -21.49 -1.21
CA SER A 206 9.55 -20.90 -0.09
C SER A 206 9.13 -19.46 -0.36
N VAL A 207 9.84 -18.74 -1.23
CA VAL A 207 9.57 -17.33 -1.58
C VAL A 207 9.40 -17.21 -3.09
N MET A 208 8.28 -16.62 -3.52
CA MET A 208 7.95 -16.50 -4.95
C MET A 208 7.51 -15.09 -5.34
N PHE A 209 8.12 -14.57 -6.41
CA PHE A 209 7.77 -13.27 -7.01
C PHE A 209 7.17 -13.43 -8.41
N LEU A 210 5.89 -13.08 -8.54
CA LEU A 210 5.06 -13.17 -9.76
C LEU A 210 4.50 -11.80 -10.17
N ASN A 211 5.27 -10.73 -9.97
CA ASN A 211 4.76 -9.37 -10.18
C ASN A 211 4.63 -9.03 -11.67
N ARG A 212 3.61 -8.25 -12.03
CA ARG A 212 3.39 -7.72 -13.40
C ARG A 212 3.31 -8.80 -14.50
N MET A 213 2.83 -10.00 -14.17
CA MET A 213 2.68 -11.12 -15.12
C MET A 213 1.29 -11.16 -15.78
N ARG A 214 0.37 -10.27 -15.36
CA ARG A 214 -1.05 -10.19 -15.79
C ARG A 214 -1.87 -11.45 -15.42
N LEU A 215 -1.49 -12.12 -14.34
CA LEU A 215 -2.16 -13.33 -13.86
C LEU A 215 -3.59 -13.05 -13.37
N GLN A 216 -4.47 -14.02 -13.57
CA GLN A 216 -5.75 -14.15 -12.87
C GLN A 216 -5.61 -15.02 -11.62
N TRP A 217 -6.54 -14.91 -10.67
CA TRP A 217 -6.43 -15.61 -9.38
C TRP A 217 -6.45 -17.15 -9.53
N ASN A 218 -7.27 -17.68 -10.43
CA ASN A 218 -7.29 -19.12 -10.72
C ASN A 218 -5.93 -19.63 -11.26
N GLU A 219 -5.19 -18.78 -11.98
CA GLU A 219 -3.85 -19.14 -12.47
C GLU A 219 -2.84 -19.17 -11.31
N VAL A 220 -2.95 -18.22 -10.37
CA VAL A 220 -2.15 -18.22 -9.14
C VAL A 220 -2.36 -19.50 -8.35
N GLU A 221 -3.60 -19.97 -8.21
CA GLU A 221 -3.92 -21.19 -7.48
C GLU A 221 -3.26 -22.42 -8.13
N VAL A 222 -3.31 -22.51 -9.46
CA VAL A 222 -2.60 -23.55 -10.21
C VAL A 222 -1.10 -23.47 -9.97
N ILE A 223 -0.52 -22.27 -9.98
CA ILE A 223 0.92 -22.06 -9.75
C ILE A 223 1.33 -22.51 -8.34
N VAL A 224 0.61 -22.06 -7.32
CA VAL A 224 0.88 -22.41 -5.92
C VAL A 224 0.70 -23.90 -5.66
N SER A 225 -0.21 -24.57 -6.38
CA SER A 225 -0.37 -26.03 -6.27
C SER A 225 0.90 -26.82 -6.61
N MET A 226 1.85 -26.22 -7.34
CA MET A 226 3.14 -26.81 -7.68
C MET A 226 4.20 -26.63 -6.57
N MET A 227 3.95 -25.79 -5.56
CA MET A 227 4.94 -25.30 -4.60
C MET A 227 4.53 -25.62 -3.16
N PRO A 228 4.75 -26.86 -2.68
CA PRO A 228 4.24 -27.31 -1.38
C PRO A 228 4.86 -26.59 -0.17
N SER A 229 6.07 -26.04 -0.33
CA SER A 229 6.86 -25.38 0.74
C SER A 229 6.71 -23.85 0.74
N LEU A 230 5.81 -23.30 -0.09
CA LEU A 230 5.65 -21.87 -0.26
C LEU A 230 5.10 -21.20 1.00
N THR A 231 5.79 -20.17 1.48
CA THR A 231 5.41 -19.38 2.65
C THR A 231 5.27 -17.89 2.34
N GLU A 232 5.95 -17.38 1.32
CA GLU A 232 5.90 -15.96 0.92
C GLU A 232 5.59 -15.84 -0.58
N LEU A 233 4.56 -15.05 -0.89
CA LEU A 233 4.04 -14.90 -2.25
C LEU A 233 3.77 -13.43 -2.60
N HIS A 234 4.39 -12.97 -3.68
CA HIS A 234 4.23 -11.63 -4.22
C HIS A 234 3.57 -11.67 -5.59
N ILE A 235 2.43 -10.99 -5.72
CA ILE A 235 1.59 -10.98 -6.94
C ILE A 235 1.22 -9.53 -7.29
N CYS A 236 2.16 -8.62 -7.13
CA CYS A 236 1.94 -7.20 -7.27
C CYS A 236 1.64 -6.81 -8.72
N HIS A 237 0.76 -5.84 -8.93
CA HIS A 237 0.46 -5.25 -10.24
C HIS A 237 0.06 -6.26 -11.34
N ASN A 238 -0.70 -7.30 -10.99
CA ASN A 238 -1.26 -8.26 -11.95
C ASN A 238 -2.65 -7.86 -12.47
N CYS A 239 -3.19 -6.72 -12.00
CA CYS A 239 -4.55 -6.26 -12.31
C CYS A 239 -5.67 -7.18 -11.76
N LEU A 240 -5.40 -7.94 -10.70
CA LEU A 240 -6.41 -8.79 -10.06
C LEU A 240 -7.58 -7.95 -9.54
N ASN A 241 -8.80 -8.28 -9.94
CA ASN A 241 -10.02 -7.60 -9.50
C ASN A 241 -10.95 -8.50 -8.66
N SER A 242 -10.62 -9.79 -8.56
CA SER A 242 -11.43 -10.83 -7.94
C SER A 242 -10.52 -11.95 -7.42
N LEU A 243 -10.86 -12.48 -6.25
CA LEU A 243 -10.25 -13.67 -5.64
C LEU A 243 -11.24 -14.85 -5.71
N ARG A 244 -11.95 -14.99 -6.84
CA ARG A 244 -12.95 -16.03 -7.09
C ARG A 244 -12.57 -16.85 -8.32
N GLU A 245 -12.93 -18.13 -8.33
CA GLU A 245 -13.02 -18.90 -9.58
C GLU A 245 -14.15 -18.36 -10.47
N ASN A 246 -13.96 -18.50 -11.80
CA ASN A 246 -14.94 -18.09 -12.81
C ASN A 246 -16.29 -18.83 -12.71
N ASN A 247 -16.36 -19.95 -11.98
CA ASN A 247 -17.56 -20.79 -11.78
C ASN A 247 -18.27 -20.55 -10.43
N GLY A 248 -17.73 -19.67 -9.56
CA GLY A 248 -18.28 -19.42 -8.23
C GLY A 248 -18.15 -20.56 -7.20
N GLN A 249 -17.45 -21.65 -7.52
CA GLN A 249 -17.18 -22.73 -6.57
C GLN A 249 -16.19 -22.29 -5.49
N LEU A 250 -16.36 -22.89 -4.31
CA LEU A 250 -15.42 -22.78 -3.18
C LEU A 250 -14.16 -23.56 -3.53
N THR A 251 -13.14 -22.84 -3.94
CA THR A 251 -11.77 -23.32 -4.13
C THR A 251 -11.32 -24.10 -2.88
N GLN A 252 -11.05 -25.41 -2.99
CA GLN A 252 -10.49 -26.22 -1.89
C GLN A 252 -8.98 -25.91 -1.71
N LEU A 253 -8.64 -24.70 -1.26
CA LEU A 253 -7.27 -24.15 -1.28
C LEU A 253 -6.41 -24.61 -0.12
N ARG A 254 -6.24 -25.93 0.02
CA ARG A 254 -5.22 -26.47 0.95
C ARG A 254 -3.81 -26.03 0.57
N ALA A 255 -3.54 -25.77 -0.71
CA ALA A 255 -2.21 -25.40 -1.21
C ALA A 255 -1.71 -24.05 -0.67
N LEU A 256 -2.63 -23.12 -0.34
CA LEU A 256 -2.27 -21.82 0.21
C LEU A 256 -2.16 -21.81 1.75
N GLY A 257 -2.47 -22.93 2.42
CA GLY A 257 -2.53 -22.99 3.88
C GLY A 257 -1.20 -22.76 4.61
N ASN A 258 -0.08 -22.81 3.88
CA ASN A 258 1.27 -22.55 4.41
C ASN A 258 1.72 -21.09 4.28
N ILE A 259 1.00 -20.24 3.56
CA ILE A 259 1.40 -18.86 3.32
C ILE A 259 1.38 -18.06 4.62
N GLU A 260 2.53 -17.44 4.93
CA GLU A 260 2.74 -16.53 6.06
C GLU A 260 2.78 -15.07 5.59
N LEU A 261 3.25 -14.79 4.37
CA LEU A 261 3.25 -13.46 3.77
C LEU A 261 2.60 -13.47 2.40
N LEU A 262 1.60 -12.61 2.21
CA LEU A 262 0.93 -12.42 0.94
C LEU A 262 0.96 -10.94 0.56
N ASN A 263 1.59 -10.65 -0.58
CA ASN A 263 1.65 -9.31 -1.14
C ASN A 263 0.82 -9.21 -2.43
N LEU A 264 -0.24 -8.40 -2.34
CA LEU A 264 -1.20 -8.13 -3.41
C LEU A 264 -1.18 -6.65 -3.83
N GLU A 265 -0.09 -5.93 -3.58
CA GLU A 265 0.05 -4.52 -3.89
C GLU A 265 -0.27 -4.16 -5.35
N GLY A 266 -0.92 -3.02 -5.57
CA GLY A 266 -1.11 -2.46 -6.89
C GLY A 266 -2.04 -3.27 -7.81
N ASN A 267 -2.92 -4.08 -7.23
CA ASN A 267 -4.00 -4.76 -7.93
C ASN A 267 -5.28 -3.90 -7.90
N LYS A 268 -6.43 -4.48 -8.22
CA LYS A 268 -7.74 -3.81 -8.31
C LYS A 268 -8.74 -4.42 -7.32
N LEU A 269 -8.26 -4.85 -6.15
CA LEU A 269 -9.08 -5.51 -5.12
C LEU A 269 -9.79 -4.48 -4.24
N SER A 270 -10.64 -3.64 -4.85
CA SER A 270 -11.32 -2.55 -4.14
C SER A 270 -12.45 -3.00 -3.18
N ASP A 271 -12.99 -4.21 -3.39
CA ASP A 271 -14.05 -4.80 -2.56
C ASP A 271 -13.47 -5.72 -1.48
N TRP A 272 -13.64 -5.32 -0.21
CA TRP A 272 -13.15 -6.06 0.94
C TRP A 272 -13.78 -7.45 1.08
N LYS A 273 -14.99 -7.67 0.56
CA LYS A 273 -15.63 -9.01 0.61
C LYS A 273 -14.83 -10.06 -0.15
N SER A 274 -14.09 -9.65 -1.19
CA SER A 274 -13.18 -10.56 -1.89
C SER A 274 -11.99 -10.93 -1.01
N ILE A 275 -11.47 -9.97 -0.24
CA ILE A 275 -10.32 -10.14 0.66
C ILE A 275 -10.67 -11.00 1.87
N LEU A 276 -11.88 -10.86 2.43
CA LEU A 276 -12.37 -11.68 3.56
C LEU A 276 -12.19 -13.18 3.38
N ARG A 277 -12.25 -13.65 2.12
CA ARG A 277 -12.07 -15.07 1.77
C ARG A 277 -10.70 -15.59 2.21
N LEU A 278 -9.66 -14.76 2.09
CA LEU A 278 -8.32 -15.10 2.52
C LEU A 278 -8.27 -15.41 4.02
N GLY A 279 -9.14 -14.78 4.82
CA GLY A 279 -9.14 -14.92 6.27
C GLY A 279 -9.49 -16.32 6.79
N HIS A 280 -10.28 -17.08 6.04
CA HIS A 280 -10.58 -18.49 6.36
C HIS A 280 -9.59 -19.46 5.69
N LEU A 281 -9.01 -19.06 4.55
CA LEU A 281 -8.17 -19.93 3.74
C LEU A 281 -6.70 -19.94 4.17
N LEU A 282 -6.24 -18.86 4.81
CA LEU A 282 -4.84 -18.64 5.17
C LEU A 282 -4.68 -18.54 6.71
N PRO A 283 -4.83 -19.64 7.46
CA PRO A 283 -4.76 -19.61 8.92
C PRO A 283 -3.37 -19.21 9.45
N ARG A 284 -2.31 -19.38 8.64
CA ARG A 284 -0.93 -19.04 8.99
C ARG A 284 -0.48 -17.65 8.53
N LEU A 285 -1.35 -16.90 7.86
CA LEU A 285 -0.99 -15.59 7.32
C LEU A 285 -0.66 -14.61 8.44
N LYS A 286 0.60 -14.16 8.49
CA LYS A 286 1.14 -13.17 9.43
C LYS A 286 1.21 -11.78 8.84
N CYS A 287 1.46 -11.66 7.54
CA CYS A 287 1.62 -10.38 6.87
C CYS A 287 0.78 -10.31 5.59
N LEU A 288 -0.11 -9.33 5.52
CA LEU A 288 -0.95 -9.07 4.35
C LEU A 288 -0.70 -7.65 3.83
N ILE A 289 -0.22 -7.56 2.59
CA ILE A 289 0.07 -6.28 1.92
C ILE A 289 -0.96 -6.04 0.81
N LEU A 290 -1.74 -4.98 0.98
CA LEU A 290 -2.86 -4.58 0.12
C LEU A 290 -2.73 -3.11 -0.31
N ASN A 291 -1.50 -2.60 -0.41
CA ASN A 291 -1.28 -1.22 -0.85
C ASN A 291 -1.84 -1.00 -2.26
N ASP A 292 -2.26 0.22 -2.57
CA ASP A 292 -2.58 0.62 -3.95
C ASP A 292 -3.66 -0.26 -4.63
N ASN A 293 -4.68 -0.71 -3.87
CA ASN A 293 -5.77 -1.56 -4.39
C ASN A 293 -7.10 -0.82 -4.59
N GLY A 294 -7.19 0.45 -4.19
CA GLY A 294 -8.41 1.23 -4.24
C GLY A 294 -9.49 0.77 -3.25
N ILE A 295 -9.09 0.14 -2.15
CA ILE A 295 -10.00 -0.33 -1.09
C ILE A 295 -10.73 0.88 -0.48
N LYS A 296 -12.06 0.81 -0.39
CA LYS A 296 -12.90 1.93 0.10
C LYS A 296 -13.34 1.78 1.56
N SER A 297 -13.51 0.55 2.02
CA SER A 297 -13.87 0.21 3.39
C SER A 297 -13.27 -1.15 3.78
N VAL A 298 -13.01 -1.30 5.07
CA VAL A 298 -12.70 -2.58 5.73
C VAL A 298 -13.94 -3.01 6.49
N GLU A 299 -14.39 -4.25 6.28
CA GLU A 299 -15.59 -4.82 6.91
C GLU A 299 -15.30 -6.27 7.33
N LEU A 300 -15.19 -6.53 8.64
CA LEU A 300 -14.84 -7.83 9.22
C LEU A 300 -16.01 -8.51 9.96
N GLY A 301 -17.11 -7.80 10.26
CA GLY A 301 -18.30 -8.31 10.98
C GLY A 301 -19.28 -9.21 10.20
N ASN A 302 -20.33 -9.69 10.92
CA ASN A 302 -21.36 -10.74 10.67
C ASN A 302 -22.09 -10.85 9.31
N LYS A 303 -21.54 -10.35 8.20
CA LYS A 303 -22.06 -10.57 6.83
C LYS A 303 -21.40 -11.77 6.13
N VAL A 304 -20.40 -12.39 6.75
CA VAL A 304 -20.01 -13.76 6.42
C VAL A 304 -20.89 -14.63 7.31
N GLN A 305 -21.83 -15.37 6.72
CA GLN A 305 -22.59 -16.36 7.48
C GLN A 305 -21.58 -17.27 8.17
N ASP A 306 -21.65 -17.33 9.51
CA ASP A 306 -20.88 -18.25 10.34
C ASP A 306 -21.12 -19.69 9.85
N SER A 307 -20.26 -20.15 8.93
CA SER A 307 -20.26 -21.52 8.44
C SER A 307 -18.98 -22.26 8.82
N THR A 308 -18.16 -21.70 9.72
CA THR A 308 -16.93 -22.33 10.22
C THR A 308 -16.78 -22.11 11.73
N ASP A 309 -17.50 -22.90 12.53
CA ASP A 309 -17.20 -23.28 13.93
C ASP A 309 -16.35 -22.29 14.77
N GLY A 310 -16.78 -21.03 14.90
CA GLY A 310 -16.17 -20.06 15.83
C GLY A 310 -14.70 -19.70 15.59
N ILE A 311 -14.09 -20.06 14.45
CA ILE A 311 -12.70 -19.70 14.14
C ILE A 311 -12.65 -18.23 13.70
N PRO A 312 -11.83 -17.38 14.35
CA PRO A 312 -11.73 -15.97 13.97
C PRO A 312 -11.09 -15.82 12.59
N LEU A 313 -11.55 -14.83 11.83
CA LEU A 313 -10.93 -14.42 10.57
C LEU A 313 -9.49 -13.96 10.81
N PHE A 314 -8.56 -14.44 9.97
CA PHE A 314 -7.15 -14.05 10.04
C PHE A 314 -6.52 -14.25 11.44
N PRO A 315 -6.54 -15.48 11.99
CA PRO A 315 -6.17 -15.73 13.38
C PRO A 315 -4.73 -15.35 13.71
N SER A 316 -3.82 -15.47 12.72
CA SER A 316 -2.38 -15.23 12.89
C SER A 316 -1.91 -13.89 12.30
N LEU A 317 -2.80 -13.03 11.83
CA LEU A 317 -2.40 -11.83 11.08
C LEU A 317 -1.83 -10.76 12.03
N GLU A 318 -0.52 -10.59 11.97
CA GLU A 318 0.26 -9.66 12.79
C GLU A 318 0.42 -8.30 12.12
N SER A 319 0.58 -8.26 10.79
CA SER A 319 0.87 -7.04 10.04
C SER A 319 -0.09 -6.87 8.86
N LEU A 320 -0.75 -5.72 8.81
CA LEU A 320 -1.66 -5.34 7.72
C LEU A 320 -1.20 -4.03 7.08
N SER A 321 -1.01 -4.03 5.76
CA SER A 321 -0.64 -2.84 4.99
C SER A 321 -1.76 -2.45 4.04
N LEU A 322 -2.34 -1.27 4.26
CA LEU A 322 -3.44 -0.67 3.53
C LEU A 322 -3.06 0.72 2.97
N SER A 323 -1.78 0.97 2.73
CA SER A 323 -1.34 2.29 2.28
C SER A 323 -1.87 2.61 0.88
N ASN A 324 -2.05 3.90 0.58
CA ASN A 324 -2.48 4.39 -0.74
C ASN A 324 -3.78 3.73 -1.24
N ASN A 325 -4.76 3.58 -0.36
CA ASN A 325 -6.10 3.12 -0.71
C ASN A 325 -7.10 4.29 -0.66
N ALA A 326 -8.38 4.00 -0.87
CA ALA A 326 -9.46 4.99 -0.94
C ALA A 326 -10.35 4.96 0.33
N ILE A 327 -9.77 4.61 1.49
CA ILE A 327 -10.52 4.47 2.74
C ILE A 327 -10.86 5.87 3.28
N THR A 328 -12.14 6.12 3.52
CA THR A 328 -12.68 7.42 3.95
C THR A 328 -13.40 7.38 5.29
N LYS A 329 -13.76 6.17 5.78
CA LYS A 329 -14.63 5.98 6.93
C LYS A 329 -13.86 5.45 8.14
N ILE A 330 -14.08 6.06 9.31
CA ILE A 330 -13.40 5.66 10.55
C ILE A 330 -13.82 4.26 11.03
N GLN A 331 -15.00 3.79 10.63
CA GLN A 331 -15.49 2.43 10.91
C GLN A 331 -14.52 1.36 10.40
N SER A 332 -13.80 1.62 9.30
CA SER A 332 -12.79 0.70 8.77
C SER A 332 -11.62 0.50 9.74
N ILE A 333 -11.27 1.51 10.54
CA ILE A 333 -10.26 1.39 11.61
C ILE A 333 -10.84 0.62 12.79
N ASN A 334 -12.09 0.91 13.16
CA ASN A 334 -12.75 0.23 14.28
C ASN A 334 -12.86 -1.28 14.05
N GLU A 335 -13.12 -1.72 12.81
CA GLU A 335 -13.20 -3.13 12.44
C GLU A 335 -11.88 -3.88 12.65
N LEU A 336 -10.73 -3.20 12.61
CA LEU A 336 -9.41 -3.83 12.84
C LEU A 336 -9.28 -4.43 14.25
N ASN A 337 -10.06 -3.95 15.22
CA ASN A 337 -10.11 -4.52 16.57
C ASN A 337 -10.64 -5.97 16.61
N ARG A 338 -11.23 -6.46 15.51
CA ARG A 338 -11.66 -7.86 15.37
C ARG A 338 -10.52 -8.82 15.02
N LEU A 339 -9.34 -8.30 14.66
CA LEU A 339 -8.17 -9.11 14.31
C LEU A 339 -7.37 -9.42 15.59
N PRO A 340 -7.33 -10.69 16.05
CA PRO A 340 -6.83 -11.01 17.39
C PRO A 340 -5.32 -10.80 17.55
N SER A 341 -4.56 -10.91 16.48
CA SER A 341 -3.08 -10.89 16.50
C SER A 341 -2.47 -9.62 15.90
N LEU A 342 -3.30 -8.64 15.48
CA LEU A 342 -2.81 -7.49 14.72
C LEU A 342 -1.97 -6.56 15.60
N THR A 343 -0.69 -6.40 15.26
CA THR A 343 0.26 -5.53 15.98
C THR A 343 0.92 -4.47 15.08
N GLY A 344 0.94 -4.71 13.76
CA GLY A 344 1.51 -3.81 12.75
C GLY A 344 0.45 -3.27 11.80
N LEU A 345 0.39 -1.95 11.63
CA LEU A 345 -0.47 -1.32 10.62
C LEU A 345 0.33 -0.34 9.75
N ARG A 346 0.12 -0.39 8.43
CA ARG A 346 0.51 0.70 7.51
C ARG A 346 -0.74 1.24 6.84
N PHE A 347 -0.97 2.55 6.95
CA PHE A 347 -2.22 3.18 6.56
C PHE A 347 -2.03 4.54 5.86
N LYS A 348 -0.78 4.94 5.55
CA LYS A 348 -0.51 6.23 4.90
C LYS A 348 -1.22 6.36 3.55
N GLY A 349 -1.52 7.58 3.12
CA GLY A 349 -2.07 7.84 1.78
C GLY A 349 -3.53 7.43 1.60
N ASN A 350 -4.29 7.29 2.69
CA ASN A 350 -5.75 7.16 2.64
C ASN A 350 -6.42 8.52 2.85
N PRO A 351 -7.57 8.80 2.22
CA PRO A 351 -8.34 10.03 2.45
C PRO A 351 -8.84 10.20 3.89
N LEU A 352 -9.02 9.10 4.63
CA LEU A 352 -9.26 9.11 6.07
C LEU A 352 -8.06 9.78 6.75
N PHE A 353 -8.26 11.00 7.27
CA PHE A 353 -7.26 11.91 7.83
C PHE A 353 -6.51 12.82 6.85
N GLN A 354 -7.03 13.04 5.64
CA GLN A 354 -6.40 13.96 4.66
C GLN A 354 -6.21 15.40 5.20
N ASP A 355 -7.09 15.84 6.10
CA ASP A 355 -7.10 17.19 6.68
C ASP A 355 -6.34 17.26 8.03
N GLU A 356 -5.86 16.12 8.55
CA GLU A 356 -5.13 16.05 9.82
C GLU A 356 -3.61 15.97 9.57
N THR A 357 -2.83 16.42 10.56
CA THR A 357 -1.38 16.22 10.54
C THR A 357 -1.01 14.73 10.69
N THR A 358 0.22 14.37 10.31
CA THR A 358 0.74 13.01 10.55
C THR A 358 0.76 12.65 12.05
N PHE A 359 0.90 13.65 12.93
CA PHE A 359 0.85 13.44 14.37
C PHE A 359 -0.57 13.14 14.84
N GLU A 360 -1.56 13.96 14.45
CA GLU A 360 -2.97 13.79 14.85
C GLU A 360 -3.55 12.47 14.35
N SER A 361 -3.37 12.15 13.07
CA SER A 361 -3.83 10.89 12.48
C SER A 361 -3.21 9.68 13.15
N ARG A 362 -1.92 9.76 13.53
CA ARG A 362 -1.25 8.71 14.30
C ARG A 362 -1.86 8.54 15.69
N GLN A 363 -2.07 9.63 16.42
CA GLN A 363 -2.70 9.58 17.75
C GLN A 363 -4.12 8.99 17.67
N GLU A 364 -4.91 9.38 16.67
CA GLU A 364 -6.25 8.84 16.44
C GLU A 364 -6.23 7.33 16.18
N LEU A 365 -5.31 6.84 15.35
CA LEU A 365 -5.13 5.40 15.07
C LEU A 365 -4.72 4.61 16.32
N LEU A 366 -3.74 5.10 17.09
CA LEU A 366 -3.26 4.45 18.31
C LEU A 366 -4.34 4.37 19.40
N ALA A 367 -5.17 5.41 19.53
CA ALA A 367 -6.29 5.40 20.46
C ALA A 367 -7.42 4.46 20.03
N ARG A 368 -7.56 4.15 18.74
CA ARG A 368 -8.62 3.27 18.22
C ARG A 368 -8.25 1.80 18.10
N VAL A 369 -6.96 1.49 17.94
CA VAL A 369 -6.46 0.12 17.77
C VAL A 369 -5.38 -0.16 18.83
N PRO A 370 -5.75 -0.77 19.98
CA PRO A 370 -4.88 -0.91 21.13
C PRO A 370 -3.74 -1.88 20.91
N SER A 371 -3.94 -2.88 20.04
CA SER A 371 -2.98 -3.95 19.83
C SER A 371 -1.73 -3.49 19.08
N LEU A 372 -1.73 -2.29 18.50
CA LEU A 372 -0.62 -1.79 17.69
C LEU A 372 0.66 -1.55 18.51
N THR A 373 1.74 -2.19 18.07
CA THR A 373 3.13 -1.96 18.52
C THR A 373 4.01 -1.36 17.41
N SER A 374 3.52 -1.38 16.17
CA SER A 374 4.15 -0.74 15.01
C SER A 374 3.10 -0.06 14.14
N LEU A 375 3.32 1.21 13.83
CA LEU A 375 2.42 1.98 12.98
C LEU A 375 3.24 2.77 11.95
N ASN A 376 2.90 2.59 10.68
CA ASN A 376 3.51 3.27 9.53
C ASN A 376 5.04 3.12 9.48
N GLY A 377 5.56 1.97 9.91
CA GLY A 377 6.99 1.64 9.92
C GLY A 377 7.76 2.14 11.13
N SER A 378 7.07 2.72 12.13
CA SER A 378 7.69 3.18 13.38
C SER A 378 7.11 2.45 14.58
N LEU A 379 7.98 2.09 15.53
CA LEU A 379 7.58 1.46 16.78
C LEU A 379 6.69 2.40 17.61
N VAL A 380 5.77 1.80 18.36
CA VAL A 380 4.86 2.48 19.28
C VAL A 380 5.27 2.07 20.69
N ASN A 381 5.48 3.06 21.56
CA ASN A 381 5.77 2.79 22.97
C ASN A 381 4.53 3.06 23.85
N SER A 382 4.52 2.48 25.06
CA SER A 382 3.36 2.56 25.98
C SER A 382 3.01 4.00 26.37
N LYS A 383 4.01 4.88 26.51
CA LYS A 383 3.79 6.30 26.87
C LYS A 383 3.10 7.06 25.74
N GLU A 384 3.54 6.85 24.51
CA GLU A 384 2.91 7.43 23.32
C GLU A 384 1.44 6.99 23.20
N LYS A 385 1.18 5.70 23.44
CA LYS A 385 -0.17 5.15 23.42
C LYS A 385 -1.05 5.75 24.52
N GLU A 386 -0.54 5.89 25.74
CA GLU A 386 -1.27 6.54 26.83
C GLU A 386 -1.63 8.00 26.50
N ILE A 387 -0.69 8.75 25.92
CA ILE A 387 -0.92 10.14 25.49
C ILE A 387 -2.03 10.19 24.42
N ALA A 388 -1.98 9.27 23.45
CA ALA A 388 -2.99 9.17 22.39
C ALA A 388 -4.39 8.87 22.95
N GLU A 389 -4.49 7.92 23.87
CA GLU A 389 -5.75 7.54 24.51
C GLU A 389 -6.37 8.69 25.32
N ARG A 390 -5.56 9.43 26.09
CA ARG A 390 -6.02 10.62 26.82
C ARG A 390 -6.45 11.75 25.89
N ALA A 391 -5.68 11.99 24.82
CA ALA A 391 -6.02 12.98 23.81
C ALA A 391 -7.34 12.65 23.10
N TYR A 392 -7.57 11.37 22.80
CA TYR A 392 -8.81 10.85 22.21
C TYR A 392 -10.02 11.05 23.13
N LEU A 393 -9.91 10.70 24.42
CA LEU A 393 -10.97 10.96 25.40
C LEU A 393 -11.32 12.44 25.46
N LYS A 394 -10.31 13.31 25.53
CA LYS A 394 -10.50 14.76 25.50
C LYS A 394 -11.18 15.25 24.22
N LYS A 395 -10.73 14.78 23.05
CA LYS A 395 -11.26 15.18 21.73
C LYS A 395 -12.75 14.87 21.59
N TYR A 396 -13.21 13.73 22.12
CA TYR A 396 -14.59 13.28 21.98
C TYR A 396 -15.46 13.44 23.24
N ALA A 397 -14.97 14.15 24.26
CA ALA A 397 -15.66 14.39 25.52
C ALA A 397 -17.07 15.00 25.34
N THR A 398 -17.20 16.00 24.49
CA THR A 398 -18.50 16.64 24.21
C THR A 398 -19.47 15.68 23.53
N SER A 399 -19.00 14.93 22.53
CA SER A 399 -19.80 13.92 21.82
C SER A 399 -20.25 12.81 22.75
N TRP A 400 -19.38 12.38 23.66
CA TRP A 400 -19.72 11.39 24.68
C TRP A 400 -20.83 11.86 25.63
N VAL A 401 -20.74 13.08 26.16
CA VAL A 401 -21.81 13.65 27.01
C VAL A 401 -23.13 13.77 26.24
N ASN A 402 -23.09 14.26 25.00
CA ASN A 402 -24.28 14.35 24.15
C ASN A 402 -24.89 12.99 23.82
N ALA A 403 -24.08 11.93 23.82
CA ALA A 403 -24.52 10.56 23.60
C ALA A 403 -25.11 9.87 24.84
N GLY A 404 -25.22 10.57 25.98
CA GLY A 404 -25.71 10.00 27.25
C GLY A 404 -24.62 9.75 28.29
N GLY A 405 -23.37 10.13 28.01
CA GLY A 405 -22.25 10.03 28.94
C GLY A 405 -22.45 10.88 30.19
N ASN A 406 -22.41 10.25 31.37
CA ASN A 406 -22.55 10.93 32.66
C ASN A 406 -21.23 10.89 33.43
N PRO A 407 -20.56 12.03 33.67
CA PRO A 407 -19.32 12.08 34.44
C PRO A 407 -19.40 11.50 35.85
N GLY A 408 -20.56 11.58 36.51
CA GLY A 408 -20.77 11.02 37.86
C GLY A 408 -20.89 9.49 37.89
N VAL A 409 -21.20 8.87 36.75
CA VAL A 409 -21.38 7.42 36.60
C VAL A 409 -20.24 6.77 35.79
N GLY A 410 -19.54 7.56 34.97
CA GLY A 410 -18.33 7.17 34.25
C GLY A 410 -18.59 6.04 33.25
N GLU A 411 -17.90 4.91 33.44
CA GLU A 411 -17.95 3.75 32.54
C GLU A 411 -19.35 3.12 32.39
N LYS A 412 -20.24 3.30 33.37
CA LYS A 412 -21.60 2.70 33.35
C LYS A 412 -22.65 3.63 32.74
N SER A 413 -22.23 4.59 31.91
CA SER A 413 -23.16 5.49 31.23
C SER A 413 -23.92 4.74 30.12
N ASP A 414 -25.22 4.96 30.03
CA ASP A 414 -26.05 4.43 28.94
C ASP A 414 -25.86 5.28 27.68
N LEU A 415 -24.93 4.85 26.82
CA LEU A 415 -24.56 5.57 25.60
C LEU A 415 -25.46 5.20 24.43
N ASN A 416 -25.70 6.16 23.54
CA ASN A 416 -26.40 5.90 22.30
C ASN A 416 -25.61 4.91 21.41
N PRO A 417 -26.29 4.04 20.63
CA PRO A 417 -25.61 3.05 19.79
C PRO A 417 -24.68 3.65 18.72
N GLU A 418 -25.04 4.81 18.15
CA GLU A 418 -24.26 5.47 17.11
C GLU A 418 -22.87 5.90 17.61
N PHE A 419 -22.79 6.42 18.84
CA PHE A 419 -21.52 6.77 19.46
C PHE A 419 -20.69 5.54 19.78
N ILE A 420 -21.32 4.45 20.25
CA ILE A 420 -20.63 3.18 20.51
C ILE A 420 -20.01 2.63 19.22
N GLU A 421 -20.74 2.65 18.11
CA GLU A 421 -20.24 2.20 16.82
C GLU A 421 -19.10 3.09 16.30
N ALA A 422 -19.23 4.41 16.45
CA ALA A 422 -18.20 5.36 16.05
C ALA A 422 -16.96 5.30 16.96
N HIS A 423 -17.12 4.98 18.24
CA HIS A 423 -16.10 5.07 19.28
C HIS A 423 -16.10 3.84 20.22
N PRO A 424 -15.87 2.62 19.71
CA PRO A 424 -16.07 1.38 20.46
C PRO A 424 -15.18 1.24 21.70
N ARG A 425 -14.03 1.94 21.71
CA ARG A 425 -13.08 1.94 22.83
C ARG A 425 -13.33 3.01 23.88
N TYR A 426 -14.26 3.93 23.66
CA TYR A 426 -14.38 5.09 24.55
C TYR A 426 -14.74 4.68 25.98
N GLY A 427 -15.69 3.76 26.14
CA GLY A 427 -16.09 3.24 27.47
C GLY A 427 -14.94 2.53 28.21
N GLU A 428 -14.20 1.68 27.50
CA GLU A 428 -12.98 1.02 28.01
C GLU A 428 -11.94 2.05 28.47
N LEU A 429 -11.71 3.09 27.66
CA LEU A 429 -10.73 4.11 27.98
C LEU A 429 -11.13 4.99 29.17
N VAL A 430 -12.43 5.29 29.34
CA VAL A 430 -12.93 5.98 30.54
C VAL A 430 -12.68 5.15 31.80
N LYS A 431 -12.79 3.81 31.72
CA LYS A 431 -12.46 2.91 32.83
C LYS A 431 -10.98 2.97 33.20
N VAL A 432 -10.09 3.02 32.21
CA VAL A 432 -8.63 3.01 32.42
C VAL A 432 -8.10 4.38 32.85
N HIS A 433 -8.55 5.45 32.20
CA HIS A 433 -7.97 6.80 32.35
C HIS A 433 -8.82 7.75 33.18
N GLY A 434 -10.05 7.36 33.52
CA GLY A 434 -11.05 8.22 34.14
C GLY A 434 -11.83 9.05 33.13
N VAL A 435 -12.86 9.75 33.64
CA VAL A 435 -13.64 10.70 32.85
C VAL A 435 -12.77 11.93 32.54
N PRO A 436 -12.70 12.40 31.28
CA PRO A 436 -11.95 13.61 30.97
C PRO A 436 -12.60 14.84 31.62
N SER A 437 -11.79 15.75 32.17
CA SER A 437 -12.25 16.98 32.83
C SER A 437 -13.16 17.84 31.96
N GLU A 438 -12.96 17.79 30.64
CA GLU A 438 -13.77 18.44 29.62
C GLU A 438 -15.21 17.91 29.62
N ALA A 439 -15.43 16.62 29.88
CA ALA A 439 -16.78 16.06 29.98
C ALA A 439 -17.53 16.58 31.21
N GLU A 440 -16.85 16.79 32.34
CA GLU A 440 -17.44 17.40 33.54
C GLU A 440 -17.84 18.87 33.30
N ARG A 441 -16.99 19.63 32.59
CA ARG A 441 -17.30 21.00 32.17
C ARG A 441 -18.48 21.06 31.20
N ASN A 442 -18.59 20.07 30.30
CA ASN A 442 -19.67 19.99 29.33
C ASN A 442 -21.01 19.56 29.98
N HIS A 443 -20.97 18.63 30.94
CA HIS A 443 -22.15 18.14 31.64
C HIS A 443 -22.76 19.18 32.60
N SER A 444 -21.92 20.06 33.17
CA SER A 444 -22.36 21.18 34.00
C SER A 444 -22.93 22.36 33.22
N SER A 445 -22.88 22.33 31.88
CA SER A 445 -23.58 23.31 31.04
C SER A 445 -25.08 23.01 30.96
N SER A 446 -25.79 23.42 32.02
CA SER A 446 -27.22 23.71 31.94
C SER A 446 -27.46 24.59 30.71
N LYS A 447 -28.12 24.02 29.69
CA LYS A 447 -28.54 24.74 28.48
C LYS A 447 -29.72 25.67 28.81
N THR A 448 -29.47 26.70 29.61
CA THR A 448 -30.35 27.86 29.66
C THR A 448 -29.61 29.08 29.16
N LEU A 449 -30.30 29.93 28.40
CA LEU A 449 -29.76 31.19 27.88
C LEU A 449 -29.27 32.14 29.00
N LYS A 450 -29.55 31.84 30.27
CA LYS A 450 -29.05 32.57 31.44
C LYS A 450 -27.60 32.22 31.79
N ASP A 451 -27.14 31.01 31.45
CA ASP A 451 -25.82 30.49 31.82
C ASP A 451 -24.74 30.82 30.76
N SER A 452 -25.16 31.24 29.54
CA SER A 452 -24.27 31.66 28.44
C SER A 452 -24.03 33.17 28.36
N LEU A 453 -24.55 33.95 29.31
CA LEU A 453 -24.36 35.40 29.36
C LEU A 453 -23.14 35.75 30.20
N ILE A 454 -22.23 36.52 29.62
CA ILE A 454 -21.15 37.17 30.34
C ILE A 454 -21.65 38.47 30.97
N SER A 455 -21.30 38.72 32.23
CA SER A 455 -21.61 39.98 32.90
C SER A 455 -20.45 40.94 32.73
N VAL A 456 -20.62 41.98 31.91
CA VAL A 456 -19.58 42.99 31.65
C VAL A 456 -19.99 44.33 32.24
N THR A 457 -19.02 45.08 32.76
CA THR A 457 -19.25 46.44 33.26
C THR A 457 -18.86 47.44 32.18
N ILE A 458 -19.79 48.30 31.77
CA ILE A 458 -19.53 49.32 30.76
C ILE A 458 -19.21 50.63 31.47
N ILE A 459 -18.07 51.22 31.15
CA ILE A 459 -17.59 52.49 31.70
C ILE A 459 -17.31 53.46 30.57
N CYS A 460 -17.60 54.74 30.78
CA CYS A 460 -17.28 55.83 29.86
C CYS A 460 -16.14 56.67 30.47
N PRO A 461 -14.85 56.36 30.20
CA PRO A 461 -13.73 57.07 30.83
C PRO A 461 -13.75 58.57 30.54
N ASP A 462 -14.15 58.93 29.32
CA ASP A 462 -14.13 60.31 28.82
C ASP A 462 -15.34 61.13 29.29
N ALA A 463 -16.28 60.51 29.99
CA ALA A 463 -17.47 61.15 30.54
C ALA A 463 -17.78 60.60 31.94
N PRO A 464 -16.99 60.97 32.97
CA PRO A 464 -17.11 60.43 34.33
C PRO A 464 -18.48 60.72 34.99
N ASP A 465 -19.22 61.71 34.48
CA ASP A 465 -20.59 62.03 34.92
C ASP A 465 -21.61 60.94 34.52
N LYS A 466 -21.28 60.10 33.52
CA LYS A 466 -22.11 58.97 33.12
C LYS A 466 -21.84 57.77 34.03
N LYS A 467 -22.89 57.34 34.74
CA LYS A 467 -22.83 56.14 35.61
C LYS A 467 -22.43 54.91 34.80
N SER A 468 -21.54 54.09 35.36
CA SER A 468 -21.22 52.78 34.82
C SER A 468 -22.44 51.86 34.86
N VAL A 469 -22.52 50.96 33.88
CA VAL A 469 -23.67 50.06 33.73
C VAL A 469 -23.19 48.64 33.52
N THR A 470 -23.57 47.74 34.42
CA THR A 470 -23.33 46.30 34.23
C THR A 470 -24.43 45.68 33.37
N LYS A 471 -24.05 44.96 32.33
CA LYS A 471 -24.96 44.24 31.43
C LYS A 471 -24.56 42.78 31.29
N LYS A 472 -25.57 41.91 31.26
CA LYS A 472 -25.42 40.51 30.89
C LYS A 472 -25.62 40.38 29.38
N LEU A 473 -24.57 40.02 28.66
CA LEU A 473 -24.54 39.92 27.19
C LEU A 473 -24.16 38.49 26.77
N PRO A 474 -24.68 37.96 25.66
CA PRO A 474 -24.16 36.71 25.11
C PRO A 474 -22.72 36.90 24.65
N GLY A 475 -21.82 35.97 24.97
CA GLY A 475 -20.44 36.02 24.44
C GLY A 475 -20.37 35.99 22.91
N THR A 476 -21.41 35.45 22.25
CA THR A 476 -21.56 35.41 20.79
C THR A 476 -22.12 36.70 20.18
N MET A 477 -22.41 37.73 20.99
CA MET A 477 -22.89 39.02 20.50
C MET A 477 -21.77 39.72 19.72
N THR A 478 -22.09 40.19 18.51
CA THR A 478 -21.11 40.90 17.67
C THR A 478 -20.86 42.32 18.16
N ILE A 479 -19.68 42.87 17.91
CA ILE A 479 -19.32 44.23 18.34
C ILE A 479 -20.29 45.28 17.76
N GLY A 480 -20.74 45.15 16.51
CA GLY A 480 -21.76 46.05 15.95
C GLY A 480 -23.10 46.03 16.70
N LYS A 481 -23.51 44.86 17.23
CA LYS A 481 -24.70 44.76 18.08
C LYS A 481 -24.46 45.38 19.46
N VAL A 482 -23.24 45.26 20.00
CA VAL A 482 -22.83 45.92 21.25
C VAL A 482 -22.90 47.45 21.07
N LYS A 483 -22.36 47.99 19.98
CA LYS A 483 -22.46 49.42 19.66
C LYS A 483 -23.90 49.92 19.57
N GLY A 484 -24.79 49.15 18.93
CA GLY A 484 -26.22 49.45 18.89
C GLY A 484 -26.93 49.39 20.26
N LEU A 485 -26.45 48.56 21.19
CA LEU A 485 -26.90 48.58 22.59
C LEU A 485 -26.41 49.83 23.31
N LEU A 486 -25.14 50.20 23.13
CA LEU A 486 -24.52 51.35 23.77
C LEU A 486 -25.12 52.67 23.28
N TYR A 487 -25.50 52.78 22.00
CA TYR A 487 -26.27 53.92 21.49
C TYR A 487 -27.59 54.09 22.27
N ARG A 488 -28.30 53.00 22.55
CA ARG A 488 -29.57 53.06 23.32
C ARG A 488 -29.35 53.50 24.77
N LEU A 489 -28.23 53.12 25.38
CA LEU A 489 -27.93 53.39 26.78
C LEU A 489 -27.31 54.78 27.00
N PHE A 490 -26.36 55.16 26.15
CA PHE A 490 -25.51 56.34 26.36
C PHE A 490 -25.71 57.44 25.31
N LYS A 491 -26.55 57.21 24.29
CA LYS A 491 -26.89 58.16 23.21
C LYS A 491 -25.67 58.64 22.41
N VAL A 492 -24.71 57.74 22.19
CA VAL A 492 -23.53 57.95 21.35
C VAL A 492 -23.72 57.18 20.05
N ASP A 493 -23.61 57.84 18.89
CA ASP A 493 -23.83 57.19 17.60
C ASP A 493 -22.83 56.06 17.37
N SER A 494 -23.27 54.93 16.81
CA SER A 494 -22.42 53.75 16.61
C SER A 494 -21.15 54.03 15.80
N SER A 495 -21.18 55.04 14.91
CA SER A 495 -20.02 55.45 14.11
C SER A 495 -18.93 56.18 14.92
N ASP A 496 -19.31 56.83 16.02
CA ASP A 496 -18.40 57.58 16.89
C ASP A 496 -17.85 56.72 18.05
N GLN A 497 -18.40 55.52 18.27
CA GLN A 497 -18.01 54.66 19.38
C GLN A 497 -16.69 53.93 19.13
N LYS A 498 -15.72 54.18 20.02
CA LYS A 498 -14.48 53.40 20.17
C LYS A 498 -14.58 52.51 21.41
N LEU A 499 -14.47 51.20 21.20
CA LEU A 499 -14.67 50.20 22.24
C LEU A 499 -13.36 49.46 22.53
N SER A 500 -13.11 49.20 23.79
CA SER A 500 -12.04 48.30 24.24
C SER A 500 -12.49 47.52 25.47
N SER A 501 -11.89 46.36 25.70
CA SER A 501 -12.14 45.52 26.88
C SER A 501 -10.89 45.44 27.75
N LEU A 502 -11.06 45.60 29.06
CA LEU A 502 -10.04 45.37 30.08
C LEU A 502 -10.28 44.04 30.77
N ASP A 503 -9.31 43.14 30.69
CA ASP A 503 -9.31 41.84 31.36
C ASP A 503 -9.21 42.02 32.89
N SER A 504 -10.17 41.46 33.62
CA SER A 504 -10.28 41.58 35.08
C SER A 504 -9.16 40.90 35.89
N LYS A 505 -8.34 40.05 35.27
CA LYS A 505 -7.25 39.29 35.91
C LYS A 505 -5.86 39.71 35.44
N LEU A 506 -5.75 40.11 34.17
CA LEU A 506 -4.47 40.40 33.51
C LEU A 506 -4.21 41.90 33.31
N ASP A 507 -5.19 42.76 33.62
CA ASP A 507 -5.13 44.23 33.49
C ASP A 507 -4.66 44.69 32.09
N ARG A 508 -5.04 43.91 31.07
CA ARG A 508 -4.68 44.14 29.68
C ARG A 508 -5.88 44.67 28.92
N GLU A 509 -5.72 45.83 28.30
CA GLU A 509 -6.74 46.44 27.45
C GLU A 509 -6.58 45.96 25.99
N VAL A 510 -7.68 45.55 25.37
CA VAL A 510 -7.75 45.06 23.99
C VAL A 510 -8.83 45.86 23.24
N GLU A 511 -8.49 46.39 22.07
CA GLU A 511 -9.44 47.14 21.23
C GLU A 511 -10.45 46.19 20.55
N LEU A 512 -11.71 46.61 20.51
CA LEU A 512 -12.83 45.89 19.88
C LEU A 512 -13.14 46.55 18.53
N ASP A 513 -12.29 46.27 17.54
CA ASP A 513 -12.15 47.02 16.27
C ASP A 513 -13.00 46.50 15.09
N ASP A 514 -13.50 45.26 15.14
CA ASP A 514 -14.24 44.62 14.04
C ASP A 514 -15.71 44.34 14.45
N ASP A 515 -16.62 45.08 13.83
CA ASP A 515 -18.07 45.04 14.09
C ASP A 515 -18.71 43.66 13.81
N LEU A 516 -18.07 42.81 13.00
CA LEU A 516 -18.56 41.47 12.66
C LEU A 516 -18.05 40.39 13.64
N ARG A 517 -17.02 40.70 14.44
CA ARG A 517 -16.46 39.77 15.43
C ARG A 517 -17.31 39.73 16.69
N GLN A 518 -17.25 38.58 17.38
CA GLN A 518 -17.99 38.33 18.62
C GLN A 518 -17.15 38.70 19.84
N LEU A 519 -17.78 38.98 20.98
CA LEU A 519 -17.07 39.26 22.24
C LEU A 519 -16.10 38.12 22.64
N THR A 520 -16.44 36.86 22.36
CA THR A 520 -15.55 35.71 22.60
C THR A 520 -14.29 35.72 21.74
N PHE A 521 -14.30 36.32 20.55
CA PHE A 521 -13.11 36.44 19.70
C PHE A 521 -12.03 37.28 20.39
N TYR A 522 -12.44 38.35 21.08
CA TYR A 522 -11.57 39.21 21.89
C TYR A 522 -11.32 38.67 23.30
N SER A 523 -11.75 37.43 23.58
CA SER A 523 -11.61 36.78 24.88
C SER A 523 -12.29 37.52 26.04
N VAL A 524 -13.35 38.31 25.79
CA VAL A 524 -14.09 39.01 26.84
C VAL A 524 -14.84 38.01 27.73
N GLN A 525 -14.63 38.08 29.04
CA GLN A 525 -15.19 37.19 30.05
C GLN A 525 -16.14 37.92 31.01
N SER A 526 -16.87 37.16 31.81
CA SER A 526 -17.70 37.73 32.88
C SER A 526 -16.80 38.33 33.96
N GLY A 527 -17.06 39.58 34.34
CA GLY A 527 -16.25 40.37 35.27
C GLY A 527 -15.43 41.46 34.57
N ASP A 528 -15.23 41.36 33.27
CA ASP A 528 -14.43 42.32 32.50
C ASP A 528 -15.15 43.66 32.32
N THR A 529 -14.35 44.68 32.03
CA THR A 529 -14.84 46.05 31.79
C THR A 529 -14.75 46.36 30.30
N ILE A 530 -15.84 46.87 29.72
CA ILE A 530 -15.83 47.45 28.37
C ILE A 530 -15.78 48.96 28.52
N TYR A 531 -14.73 49.58 27.99
CA TYR A 531 -14.65 51.02 27.88
C TYR A 531 -15.33 51.48 26.60
N LEU A 532 -16.22 52.45 26.76
CA LEU A 532 -16.84 53.20 25.68
C LEU A 532 -16.22 54.59 25.65
N ARG A 533 -15.54 54.90 24.55
CA ARG A 533 -14.94 56.21 24.25
C ARG A 533 -15.58 56.77 22.97
N TRP A 534 -15.65 58.09 22.84
CA TRP A 534 -16.20 58.75 21.65
C TRP A 534 -15.61 60.14 21.46
#